data_AF-A0A074ZJG4-F1
#
_entry.id   AF-A0A074ZJG4-F1
#
_cell.length_a   1.000
_cell.length_b   1.000
_cell.length_c   1.000
_cell.angle_alpha   90.00
_cell.angle_beta   90.00
_cell.angle_gamma   90.00
#
_symmetry.space_group_name_H-M   'P 1'
#
loop_
_entity.id
_entity.type
_entity.pdbx_description
1 polymer ?
#
loop_
_entity_poly.entity_id
_entity_poly.type
_entity_poly.pdbx_seq_one_letter_code
_entity_poly.pdbx_strand_id
1 'polypeptide(L)'
;MSTPPAHKRRRVDSGIHKPFVSPLKRTPSTTQATPAPTRTATAPFTPYTPLHSSSLRNISNATSTTQTTPVSHDPEAAAIHLSIKKLEHRIRDLRSQNGILLQASQINTTTTTTTTPSSSFQSAKPRLQRLAEKWRRASQSAAEEVFSDFSARIKDNGGYASFLKQRANYKPYADVEEKEDEGDEDTWRDEMGEVLTERGKRQRRGEIEERVQKQEDEAEEGGEEELTIGCMLQVLNIPAEVIGWDEKTQAWK
;
A
#
# COMPACT_ATOMS: atom_id res chain seq x y z
N MET A 1 47.01 -15.70 -48.07
CA MET A 1 45.84 -15.23 -48.84
C MET A 1 44.98 -16.41 -49.21
N SER A 2 43.76 -16.51 -48.66
CA SER A 2 42.58 -17.05 -49.36
C SER A 2 41.33 -16.85 -48.49
N THR A 3 40.25 -16.41 -49.13
CA THR A 3 38.97 -15.89 -48.63
C THR A 3 37.98 -16.98 -48.17
N PRO A 4 36.90 -16.62 -47.42
CA PRO A 4 35.95 -17.56 -46.83
C PRO A 4 34.76 -17.89 -47.76
N PRO A 5 34.10 -19.05 -47.64
CA PRO A 5 32.82 -19.25 -48.31
C PRO A 5 31.64 -18.80 -47.43
N ALA A 6 30.85 -17.90 -48.00
CA ALA A 6 29.55 -17.47 -47.51
C ALA A 6 28.47 -18.54 -47.75
N HIS A 7 27.57 -18.75 -46.79
CA HIS A 7 26.27 -19.34 -47.11
C HIS A 7 25.09 -18.87 -46.23
N LYS A 8 24.17 -18.18 -46.93
CA LYS A 8 22.70 -18.16 -46.81
C LYS A 8 22.05 -17.77 -45.47
N ARG A 9 21.61 -16.51 -45.46
CA ARG A 9 20.46 -15.98 -44.70
C ARG A 9 19.22 -16.81 -45.04
N ARG A 10 18.69 -17.60 -44.09
CA ARG A 10 17.32 -18.10 -44.15
C ARG A 10 16.43 -17.04 -43.49
N ARG A 11 15.71 -16.28 -44.32
CA ARG A 11 14.56 -15.49 -43.90
C ARG A 11 13.60 -16.43 -43.16
N VAL A 12 13.36 -16.18 -41.88
CA VAL A 12 12.24 -16.81 -41.17
C VAL A 12 11.05 -15.90 -41.44
N ASP A 13 10.11 -16.43 -42.22
CA ASP A 13 8.90 -15.74 -42.63
C ASP A 13 8.13 -15.21 -41.41
N SER A 14 7.77 -13.94 -41.53
CA SER A 14 6.78 -13.25 -40.75
C SER A 14 5.46 -14.03 -40.72
N GLY A 15 5.13 -14.58 -39.56
CA GLY A 15 3.88 -15.31 -39.33
C GLY A 15 3.51 -15.42 -37.85
N ILE A 16 3.80 -14.40 -37.04
CA ILE A 16 3.31 -14.30 -35.66
C ILE A 16 1.82 -13.92 -35.72
N HIS A 17 1.00 -14.92 -35.99
CA HIS A 17 -0.45 -14.81 -35.97
C HIS A 17 -0.93 -14.65 -34.52
N LYS A 18 -1.24 -13.40 -34.16
CA LYS A 18 -2.27 -12.97 -33.18
C LYS A 18 -2.16 -13.57 -31.75
N PRO A 19 -1.49 -12.88 -30.81
CA PRO A 19 -1.42 -13.32 -29.40
C PRO A 19 -2.70 -13.08 -28.57
N PHE A 20 -3.76 -12.49 -29.15
CA PHE A 20 -4.99 -12.17 -28.44
C PHE A 20 -6.20 -12.86 -29.08
N VAL A 21 -6.39 -14.13 -28.76
CA VAL A 21 -7.70 -14.78 -28.91
C VAL A 21 -8.49 -14.50 -27.64
N SER A 22 -9.53 -13.70 -27.77
CA SER A 22 -10.45 -13.34 -26.68
C SER A 22 -11.08 -14.58 -26.03
N PRO A 23 -11.17 -14.67 -24.69
CA PRO A 23 -11.69 -15.84 -23.98
C PRO A 23 -13.22 -16.03 -24.08
N LEU A 24 -13.94 -15.20 -24.86
CA LEU A 24 -15.41 -15.20 -24.94
C LEU A 24 -15.96 -15.72 -26.29
N LYS A 25 -15.38 -16.79 -26.85
CA LYS A 25 -16.03 -17.53 -27.94
C LYS A 25 -16.10 -19.03 -27.62
N ARG A 26 -17.23 -19.46 -27.07
CA ARG A 26 -17.64 -20.87 -26.95
C ARG A 26 -18.30 -21.29 -28.27
N THR A 27 -17.89 -22.43 -28.82
CA THR A 27 -18.71 -23.24 -29.74
C THR A 27 -18.77 -24.66 -29.16
N PRO A 28 -19.93 -25.36 -29.23
CA PRO A 28 -20.13 -26.63 -28.54
C PRO A 28 -19.95 -27.87 -29.45
N SER A 29 -19.91 -29.04 -28.80
CA SER A 29 -19.79 -30.43 -29.31
C SER A 29 -18.33 -30.88 -29.49
N THR A 30 -17.89 -32.06 -29.06
CA THR A 30 -18.55 -33.37 -28.96
C THR A 30 -17.92 -34.23 -27.85
N THR A 31 -18.78 -35.05 -27.26
CA THR A 31 -18.64 -36.12 -26.27
C THR A 31 -17.49 -37.11 -26.52
N GLN A 32 -16.70 -37.44 -25.49
CA GLN A 32 -16.36 -38.84 -25.12
C GLN A 32 -15.65 -38.91 -23.76
N ALA A 33 -16.00 -39.94 -22.99
CA ALA A 33 -15.62 -40.18 -21.60
C ALA A 33 -14.57 -41.30 -21.49
N THR A 34 -13.57 -41.17 -20.61
CA THR A 34 -13.05 -42.17 -19.62
C THR A 34 -11.80 -41.61 -18.86
N PRO A 35 -11.42 -42.17 -17.67
CA PRO A 35 -10.80 -41.40 -16.58
C PRO A 35 -9.32 -41.71 -16.24
N ALA A 36 -8.70 -40.76 -15.50
CA ALA A 36 -7.56 -40.84 -14.54
C ALA A 36 -6.14 -41.19 -15.10
N PRO A 37 -5.01 -40.72 -14.50
CA PRO A 37 -4.82 -40.43 -13.07
C PRO A 37 -4.08 -39.12 -12.67
N THR A 38 -4.23 -38.85 -11.38
CA THR A 38 -3.52 -37.98 -10.43
C THR A 38 -2.11 -37.49 -10.82
N ARG A 39 -1.93 -36.17 -10.92
CA ARG A 39 -0.66 -35.48 -10.58
C ARG A 39 -0.91 -34.14 -9.90
N THR A 40 -0.38 -34.05 -8.69
CA THR A 40 -0.17 -32.88 -7.86
C THR A 40 0.68 -31.84 -8.61
N ALA A 41 0.16 -30.63 -8.77
CA ALA A 41 0.94 -29.46 -9.12
C ALA A 41 0.37 -28.25 -8.38
N THR A 42 1.06 -27.86 -7.31
CA THR A 42 0.80 -26.68 -6.50
C THR A 42 1.08 -25.43 -7.35
N ALA A 43 0.05 -24.69 -7.71
CA ALA A 43 0.18 -23.36 -8.29
C ALA A 43 0.42 -22.33 -7.16
N PRO A 44 1.28 -21.33 -7.34
CA PRO A 44 1.54 -20.30 -6.34
C PRO A 44 0.29 -19.42 -6.15
N PHE A 45 -0.20 -19.38 -4.91
CA PHE A 45 -1.28 -18.50 -4.48
C PHE A 45 -0.71 -17.10 -4.29
N THR A 46 -0.95 -16.20 -5.24
CA THR A 46 -0.67 -14.78 -5.03
C THR A 46 -1.76 -14.20 -4.11
N PRO A 47 -1.41 -13.51 -3.02
CA PRO A 47 -2.41 -12.84 -2.20
C PRO A 47 -3.04 -11.72 -3.00
N TYR A 48 -4.35 -11.84 -3.23
CA TYR A 48 -5.18 -10.79 -3.82
C TYR A 48 -5.28 -9.66 -2.78
N THR A 49 -4.46 -8.63 -2.93
CA THR A 49 -4.70 -7.34 -2.26
C THR A 49 -5.89 -6.68 -2.95
N PRO A 50 -6.94 -6.24 -2.22
CA PRO A 50 -7.92 -5.36 -2.82
C PRO A 50 -7.19 -4.05 -3.13
N LEU A 51 -6.84 -3.86 -4.40
CA LEU A 51 -6.38 -2.57 -4.89
C LEU A 51 -7.46 -1.56 -4.51
N HIS A 52 -7.13 -0.67 -3.57
CA HIS A 52 -7.89 0.53 -3.32
C HIS A 52 -8.10 1.19 -4.67
N SER A 53 -9.36 1.30 -5.09
CA SER A 53 -9.74 2.09 -6.24
C SER A 53 -9.30 3.52 -5.94
N SER A 54 -8.13 3.87 -6.45
CA SER A 54 -7.69 5.25 -6.54
C SER A 54 -8.73 5.95 -7.37
N SER A 55 -9.52 6.78 -6.68
CA SER A 55 -10.44 7.73 -7.26
C SER A 55 -9.69 8.48 -8.36
N LEU A 56 -9.99 8.12 -9.61
CA LEU A 56 -9.44 8.80 -10.76
C LEU A 56 -9.95 10.23 -10.67
N ARG A 57 -8.97 11.13 -10.52
CA ARG A 57 -9.09 12.57 -10.66
C ARG A 57 -10.17 12.91 -11.68
N ASN A 58 -11.16 13.67 -11.21
CA ASN A 58 -12.03 14.46 -12.07
C ASN A 58 -11.11 15.31 -12.97
N ILE A 59 -10.89 14.85 -14.20
CA ILE A 59 -10.37 15.69 -15.25
C ILE A 59 -11.54 16.60 -15.60
N SER A 60 -11.53 17.78 -14.97
CA SER A 60 -12.27 18.94 -15.39
C SER A 60 -11.87 19.27 -16.82
N ASN A 61 -12.61 18.71 -17.78
CA ASN A 61 -12.60 19.24 -19.14
C ASN A 61 -13.22 20.63 -19.08
N ALA A 62 -12.35 21.62 -18.91
CA ALA A 62 -12.60 22.99 -19.27
C ALA A 62 -12.91 23.04 -20.78
N THR A 63 -14.19 23.03 -21.12
CA THR A 63 -14.67 23.59 -22.37
C THR A 63 -15.64 24.69 -21.97
N SER A 64 -15.09 25.89 -21.80
CA SER A 64 -15.85 27.13 -21.76
C SER A 64 -16.60 27.28 -23.07
N THR A 65 -17.82 26.77 -23.12
CA THR A 65 -18.87 27.30 -23.96
C THR A 65 -19.86 27.93 -23.01
N THR A 66 -19.87 29.26 -23.00
CA THR A 66 -20.89 30.10 -22.38
C THR A 66 -22.24 29.77 -23.00
N GLN A 67 -22.90 28.71 -22.50
CA GLN A 67 -24.35 28.59 -22.60
C GLN A 67 -24.92 29.24 -21.35
N THR A 68 -25.30 30.50 -21.51
CA THR A 68 -26.27 31.17 -20.65
C THR A 68 -27.55 30.34 -20.65
N THR A 69 -27.72 29.46 -19.65
CA THR A 69 -29.03 28.91 -19.36
C THR A 69 -29.90 30.05 -18.83
N PRO A 70 -31.07 30.34 -19.43
CA PRO A 70 -31.98 31.33 -18.87
C PRO A 70 -32.40 30.82 -17.49
N VAL A 71 -32.23 31.67 -16.47
CA VAL A 71 -32.83 31.46 -15.16
C VAL A 71 -34.34 31.36 -15.41
N SER A 72 -34.86 30.14 -15.37
CA SER A 72 -36.29 29.88 -15.34
C SER A 72 -36.82 30.52 -14.06
N HIS A 73 -37.46 31.68 -14.19
CA HIS A 73 -38.14 32.43 -13.14
C HIS A 73 -39.40 31.72 -12.61
N ASP A 74 -39.61 30.46 -12.98
CA ASP A 74 -40.73 29.66 -12.52
C ASP A 74 -40.37 28.88 -11.24
N PRO A 75 -40.91 29.27 -10.06
CA PRO A 75 -40.67 28.55 -8.80
C PRO A 75 -41.15 27.09 -8.86
N GLU A 76 -42.11 26.77 -9.74
CA GLU A 76 -42.62 25.42 -9.94
C GLU A 76 -41.58 24.50 -10.60
N ALA A 77 -40.88 24.99 -11.63
CA ALA A 77 -39.80 24.27 -12.29
C ALA A 77 -38.64 23.97 -11.29
N ALA A 78 -38.29 24.94 -10.45
CA ALA A 78 -37.26 24.75 -9.41
C ALA A 78 -37.68 23.69 -8.37
N ALA A 79 -38.95 23.68 -7.94
CA ALA A 79 -39.49 22.67 -7.04
C ALA A 79 -39.46 21.26 -7.66
N ILE A 80 -39.78 21.15 -8.96
CA ILE A 80 -39.69 19.88 -9.70
C ILE A 80 -38.23 19.40 -9.76
N HIS A 81 -37.26 20.25 -10.07
CA HIS A 81 -35.85 19.87 -10.09
C HIS A 81 -35.36 19.37 -8.71
N LEU A 82 -35.80 19.99 -7.61
CA LEU A 82 -35.49 19.53 -6.26
C LEU A 82 -36.09 18.14 -5.98
N SER A 83 -37.33 17.91 -6.42
CA SER A 83 -38.01 16.62 -6.27
C SER A 83 -37.28 15.52 -7.05
N ILE A 84 -36.80 15.81 -8.27
CA ILE A 84 -36.01 14.88 -9.09
C ILE A 84 -34.71 14.54 -8.37
N LYS A 85 -33.95 15.54 -7.88
CA LYS A 85 -32.72 15.29 -7.11
C LYS A 85 -32.98 14.43 -5.87
N LYS A 86 -34.08 14.68 -5.16
CA LYS A 86 -34.48 13.89 -3.99
C LYS A 86 -34.79 12.44 -4.36
N LEU A 87 -35.49 12.23 -5.48
CA LEU A 87 -35.79 10.89 -5.98
C LEU A 87 -34.54 10.16 -6.48
N GLU A 88 -33.63 10.84 -7.17
CA GLU A 88 -32.35 10.28 -7.61
C GLU A 88 -31.49 9.85 -6.42
N HIS A 89 -31.39 10.69 -5.39
CA HIS A 89 -30.71 10.33 -4.14
C HIS A 89 -31.37 9.10 -3.51
N ARG A 90 -32.71 9.08 -3.42
CA ARG A 90 -33.44 7.95 -2.88
C ARG A 90 -33.23 6.66 -3.69
N ILE A 91 -33.15 6.74 -5.02
CA ILE A 91 -32.85 5.59 -5.88
C ILE A 91 -31.43 5.09 -5.63
N ARG A 92 -30.45 5.98 -5.46
CA ARG A 92 -29.07 5.61 -5.14
C ARG A 92 -29.00 4.89 -3.79
N ASP A 93 -29.71 5.39 -2.78
CA ASP A 93 -29.79 4.77 -1.45
C ASP A 93 -30.49 3.41 -1.49
N LEU A 94 -31.60 3.28 -2.21
CA LEU A 94 -32.30 2.00 -2.36
C LEU A 94 -31.43 0.98 -3.11
N ARG A 95 -30.63 1.42 -4.08
CA ARG A 95 -29.68 0.55 -4.78
C ARG A 95 -28.55 0.09 -3.86
N SER A 96 -27.97 0.97 -3.04
CA SER A 96 -26.94 0.58 -2.08
C SER A 96 -27.48 -0.39 -1.03
N GLN A 97 -28.69 -0.15 -0.51
CA GLN A 97 -29.38 -1.05 0.40
C GLN A 97 -29.64 -2.42 -0.22
N ASN A 98 -30.13 -2.49 -1.46
CA ASN A 98 -30.29 -3.76 -2.17
C ASN A 98 -28.96 -4.49 -2.34
N GLY A 99 -27.87 -3.78 -2.63
CA GLY A 99 -26.53 -4.37 -2.66
C GLY A 99 -26.13 -5.03 -1.34
N ILE A 100 -26.36 -4.34 -0.22
CA ILE A 100 -26.08 -4.85 1.13
C ILE A 100 -26.95 -6.08 1.43
N LEU A 101 -28.25 -6.05 1.09
CA LEU A 101 -29.17 -7.17 1.32
C LEU A 101 -28.79 -8.41 0.51
N LEU A 102 -28.38 -8.24 -0.75
CA LEU A 102 -27.89 -9.33 -1.59
C LEU A 102 -26.60 -9.94 -1.04
N GLN A 103 -25.67 -9.11 -0.55
CA GLN A 103 -24.45 -9.62 0.09
C GLN A 103 -24.77 -10.38 1.39
N ALA A 104 -25.67 -9.85 2.22
CA ALA A 104 -26.10 -10.50 3.45
C ALA A 104 -26.78 -11.87 3.18
N SER A 105 -27.61 -11.95 2.14
CA SER A 105 -28.26 -13.21 1.77
C SER A 105 -27.25 -14.24 1.24
N GLN A 106 -26.24 -13.83 0.48
CA GLN A 106 -25.14 -14.71 0.05
C GLN A 106 -24.34 -15.27 1.23
N ILE A 107 -24.00 -14.42 2.22
CA ILE A 107 -23.31 -14.85 3.44
C ILE A 107 -24.16 -15.88 4.21
N ASN A 108 -25.49 -15.73 4.25
CA ASN A 108 -26.37 -16.66 4.95
C ASN A 108 -26.61 -17.96 4.15
N THR A 109 -26.74 -17.89 2.83
CA THR A 109 -27.00 -19.08 1.97
C THR A 109 -25.77 -19.98 1.84
N THR A 110 -24.57 -19.40 1.75
CA THR A 110 -23.30 -20.16 1.83
C THR A 110 -23.14 -20.92 3.14
N THR A 111 -23.86 -20.54 4.22
CA THR A 111 -23.90 -21.34 5.45
C THR A 111 -24.92 -22.47 5.44
N THR A 112 -25.93 -22.45 4.57
CA THR A 112 -27.07 -23.39 4.59
C THR A 112 -27.06 -24.44 3.48
N THR A 113 -26.51 -24.14 2.30
CA THR A 113 -26.58 -25.05 1.12
C THR A 113 -25.51 -26.15 1.10
N THR A 114 -24.59 -26.20 2.06
CA THR A 114 -23.57 -27.26 2.17
C THR A 114 -24.05 -28.37 3.11
N THR A 115 -25.21 -28.95 2.81
CA THR A 115 -25.80 -30.09 3.54
C THR A 115 -25.31 -31.42 2.94
N THR A 116 -24.00 -31.65 2.98
CA THR A 116 -23.39 -32.97 2.75
C THR A 116 -22.93 -33.52 4.11
N PRO A 117 -23.18 -34.79 4.45
CA PRO A 117 -22.94 -35.33 5.79
C PRO A 117 -21.45 -35.65 6.00
N SER A 118 -20.62 -34.62 6.11
CA SER A 118 -19.21 -34.75 6.51
C SER A 118 -18.79 -33.59 7.41
N SER A 119 -19.32 -33.59 8.64
CA SER A 119 -18.69 -33.19 9.92
C SER A 119 -17.78 -31.93 10.06
N SER A 120 -17.69 -30.99 9.11
CA SER A 120 -16.69 -29.90 9.22
C SER A 120 -17.12 -28.47 8.87
N PHE A 121 -18.38 -28.21 8.49
CA PHE A 121 -18.74 -26.91 7.89
C PHE A 121 -19.95 -26.14 8.46
N GLN A 122 -20.56 -26.56 9.57
CA GLN A 122 -21.72 -25.85 10.17
C GLN A 122 -21.42 -24.43 10.73
N SER A 123 -20.27 -23.83 10.44
CA SER A 123 -19.75 -22.77 11.29
C SER A 123 -18.77 -21.81 10.56
N ALA A 124 -19.05 -21.34 9.34
CA ALA A 124 -18.12 -20.46 8.61
C ALA A 124 -17.69 -19.20 9.40
N LYS A 125 -18.64 -18.47 10.01
CA LYS A 125 -18.35 -17.32 10.90
C LYS A 125 -17.51 -17.72 12.12
N PRO A 126 -17.92 -18.70 12.96
CA PRO A 126 -17.10 -19.14 14.09
C PRO A 126 -15.80 -19.85 13.67
N ARG A 127 -15.68 -20.37 12.45
CA ARG A 127 -14.42 -20.89 11.88
C ARG A 127 -13.46 -19.75 11.57
N LEU A 128 -13.94 -18.67 10.94
CA LEU A 128 -13.12 -17.48 10.69
C LEU A 128 -12.69 -16.85 12.02
N GLN A 129 -13.55 -16.79 13.03
CA GLN A 129 -13.18 -16.34 14.38
C GLN A 129 -12.08 -17.21 15.00
N ARG A 130 -12.25 -18.54 15.00
CA ARG A 130 -11.22 -19.48 15.48
C ARG A 130 -9.90 -19.32 14.71
N LEU A 131 -9.97 -19.11 13.40
CA LEU A 131 -8.78 -18.92 12.58
C LEU A 131 -8.11 -17.58 12.89
N ALA A 132 -8.89 -16.52 13.07
CA ALA A 132 -8.40 -15.21 13.49
C ALA A 132 -7.72 -15.28 14.86
N GLU A 133 -8.29 -16.00 15.84
CA GLU A 133 -7.67 -16.22 17.15
C GLU A 133 -6.37 -17.01 17.05
N LYS A 134 -6.33 -18.06 16.22
CA LYS A 134 -5.10 -18.85 15.99
C LYS A 134 -3.99 -17.99 15.40
N TRP A 135 -4.30 -17.22 14.36
CA TRP A 135 -3.32 -16.32 13.75
C TRP A 135 -2.92 -15.19 14.69
N ARG A 136 -3.87 -14.64 15.46
CA ARG A 136 -3.56 -13.64 16.48
C ARG A 136 -2.53 -14.17 17.47
N ARG A 137 -2.77 -15.34 18.06
CA ARG A 137 -1.83 -15.95 19.02
C ARG A 137 -0.48 -16.29 18.39
N ALA A 138 -0.48 -16.82 17.16
CA ALA A 138 0.76 -17.09 16.44
C ALA A 138 1.56 -15.81 16.19
N SER A 139 0.91 -14.73 15.80
CA SER A 139 1.54 -13.42 15.60
C SER A 139 2.03 -12.79 16.90
N GLN A 140 1.28 -12.91 18.00
CA GLN A 140 1.71 -12.44 19.33
C GLN A 140 2.99 -13.15 19.77
N SER A 141 3.01 -14.49 19.67
CA SER A 141 4.20 -15.29 20.00
C SER A 141 5.40 -14.95 19.11
N ALA A 142 5.18 -14.77 17.80
CA ALA A 142 6.24 -14.36 16.89
C ALA A 142 6.75 -12.94 17.20
N ALA A 143 5.87 -12.02 17.63
CA ALA A 143 6.25 -10.68 18.04
C ALA A 143 7.14 -10.69 19.29
N GLU A 144 6.83 -11.53 20.29
CA GLU A 144 7.67 -11.69 21.49
C GLU A 144 9.06 -12.24 21.16
N GLU A 145 9.14 -13.22 20.26
CA GLU A 145 10.41 -13.81 19.80
C GLU A 145 11.26 -12.77 19.06
N VAL A 146 10.68 -12.09 18.06
CA VAL A 146 11.38 -11.07 17.27
C VAL A 146 11.75 -9.86 18.13
N PHE A 147 10.94 -9.50 19.12
CA PHE A 147 11.22 -8.38 20.02
C PHE A 147 12.47 -8.61 20.88
N SER A 148 12.72 -9.85 21.30
CA SER A 148 13.93 -10.18 22.07
C SER A 148 15.19 -9.83 21.28
N ASP A 149 15.26 -10.27 20.02
CA ASP A 149 16.38 -9.96 19.12
C ASP A 149 16.43 -8.48 18.72
N PHE A 150 15.28 -7.89 18.44
CA PHE A 150 15.16 -6.48 18.07
C PHE A 150 15.64 -5.56 19.20
N SER A 151 15.22 -5.85 20.43
CA SER A 151 15.60 -5.07 21.61
C SER A 151 17.08 -5.22 21.96
N ALA A 152 17.65 -6.42 21.84
CA ALA A 152 19.08 -6.63 21.99
C ALA A 152 19.89 -5.81 20.97
N ARG A 153 19.52 -5.91 19.68
CA ARG A 153 20.20 -5.14 18.62
C ARG A 153 20.09 -3.64 18.81
N ILE A 154 18.92 -3.14 19.20
CA ILE A 154 18.75 -1.69 19.44
C ILE A 154 19.62 -1.24 20.62
N LYS A 155 19.67 -2.02 21.71
CA LYS A 155 20.55 -1.72 22.84
C LYS A 155 22.02 -1.68 22.42
N ASP A 156 22.46 -2.64 21.62
CA ASP A 156 23.83 -2.72 21.11
C ASP A 156 24.18 -1.56 20.16
N ASN A 157 23.19 -1.01 19.45
CA ASN A 157 23.36 0.12 18.52
C ASN A 157 23.08 1.49 19.16
N GLY A 158 23.25 1.61 20.48
CA GLY A 158 23.14 2.90 21.18
C GLY A 158 21.72 3.29 21.59
N GLY A 159 20.80 2.32 21.70
CA GLY A 159 19.45 2.52 22.23
C GLY A 159 18.41 2.96 21.21
N TYR A 160 17.16 3.08 21.68
CA TYR A 160 16.00 3.35 20.82
C TYR A 160 16.01 4.75 20.21
N ALA A 161 16.46 5.76 20.95
CA ALA A 161 16.64 7.12 20.45
C ALA A 161 17.60 7.16 19.24
N SER A 162 18.74 6.46 19.33
CA SER A 162 19.70 6.35 18.23
C SER A 162 19.10 5.65 17.01
N PHE A 163 18.31 4.60 17.22
CA PHE A 163 17.56 3.93 16.15
C PHE A 163 16.56 4.87 15.44
N LEU A 164 15.82 5.68 16.20
CA LEU A 164 14.89 6.65 15.63
C LEU A 164 15.60 7.72 14.80
N LYS A 165 16.74 8.25 15.29
CA LYS A 165 17.60 9.17 14.53
C LYS A 165 18.06 8.55 13.22
N GLN A 166 18.58 7.32 13.27
CA GLN A 166 19.06 6.62 12.08
C GLN A 166 17.95 6.41 11.05
N ARG A 167 16.74 6.08 11.51
CA ARG A 167 15.57 5.91 10.66
C ARG A 167 15.10 7.21 10.03
N ALA A 168 15.09 8.32 10.78
CA ALA A 168 14.75 9.64 10.26
C ALA A 168 15.77 10.11 9.21
N ASN A 169 17.05 9.79 9.42
CA ASN A 169 18.14 10.12 8.51
C ASN A 169 18.27 9.15 7.32
N TYR A 170 17.46 8.08 7.27
CA TYR A 170 17.47 7.15 6.15
C TYR A 170 16.80 7.78 4.92
N LYS A 171 17.61 8.39 4.05
CA LYS A 171 17.18 8.81 2.71
C LYS A 171 17.41 7.67 1.72
N PRO A 172 16.37 7.16 1.03
CA PRO A 172 16.54 6.22 -0.07
C PRO A 172 17.46 6.84 -1.13
N TYR A 173 18.37 6.06 -1.71
CA TYR A 173 19.37 6.49 -2.70
C TYR A 173 18.81 7.25 -3.93
N ALA A 174 17.48 7.26 -4.11
CA ALA A 174 16.80 8.01 -5.17
C ALA A 174 16.59 9.50 -4.87
N ASP A 175 16.76 9.91 -3.61
CA ASP A 175 16.53 11.28 -3.12
C ASP A 175 17.81 11.85 -2.49
N VAL A 176 18.94 11.58 -3.17
CA VAL A 176 20.17 12.34 -2.96
C VAL A 176 19.93 13.71 -3.58
N GLU A 177 19.08 14.50 -2.92
CA GLU A 177 19.20 15.95 -2.93
C GLU A 177 20.67 16.19 -2.61
N GLU A 178 21.38 16.71 -3.60
CA GLU A 178 22.77 17.13 -3.53
C GLU A 178 22.96 17.74 -2.15
N LYS A 179 23.62 16.99 -1.25
CA LYS A 179 24.06 17.60 0.01
C LYS A 179 24.77 18.86 -0.45
N GLU A 180 24.39 20.02 0.09
CA GLU A 180 25.29 21.15 0.09
C GLU A 180 26.60 20.57 0.56
N ASP A 181 27.52 20.42 -0.39
CA ASP A 181 28.75 19.72 -0.19
C ASP A 181 29.39 20.43 0.99
N GLU A 182 29.48 19.76 2.14
CA GLU A 182 30.51 20.01 3.14
C GLU A 182 31.88 19.66 2.54
N GLY A 183 32.06 19.93 1.25
CA GLY A 183 33.32 19.94 0.56
C GLY A 183 34.21 20.97 1.23
N ASP A 184 35.49 20.80 0.95
CA ASP A 184 36.59 21.59 1.48
C ASP A 184 36.19 23.06 1.68
N GLU A 185 36.45 23.62 2.87
CA GLU A 185 36.07 24.99 3.26
C GLU A 185 36.55 26.04 2.24
N ASP A 186 37.58 25.69 1.46
CA ASP A 186 38.17 26.48 0.38
C ASP A 186 37.32 26.53 -0.90
N THR A 187 36.27 25.71 -0.99
CA THR A 187 35.37 25.60 -2.15
C THR A 187 34.02 26.28 -1.93
N TRP A 188 33.77 26.81 -0.72
CA TRP A 188 32.51 27.46 -0.40
C TRP A 188 32.33 28.74 -1.21
N ARG A 189 31.22 28.88 -1.93
CA ARG A 189 30.92 30.01 -2.81
C ARG A 189 29.68 30.79 -2.37
N ASP A 190 29.68 32.10 -2.62
CA ASP A 190 28.54 32.98 -2.39
C ASP A 190 27.52 32.92 -3.53
N GLU A 191 26.43 33.70 -3.44
CA GLU A 191 25.37 33.73 -4.45
C GLU A 191 25.84 34.19 -5.84
N MET A 192 27.00 34.86 -5.92
CA MET A 192 27.63 35.28 -7.18
C MET A 192 28.66 34.25 -7.68
N GLY A 193 28.88 33.16 -6.94
CA GLY A 193 29.82 32.11 -7.27
C GLY A 193 31.27 32.41 -6.86
N GLU A 194 31.52 33.46 -6.07
CA GLU A 194 32.86 33.79 -5.57
C GLU A 194 33.19 33.04 -4.29
N VAL A 195 34.46 32.70 -4.08
CA VAL A 195 34.89 31.97 -2.86
C VAL A 195 34.62 32.82 -1.63
N LEU A 196 33.99 32.23 -0.62
CA LEU A 196 33.62 32.90 0.62
C LEU A 196 34.84 33.56 1.28
N THR A 197 34.69 34.82 1.65
CA THR A 197 35.65 35.51 2.52
C THR A 197 35.75 34.80 3.89
N GLU A 198 36.86 35.02 4.62
CA GLU A 198 37.07 34.50 5.98
C GLU A 198 35.86 34.74 6.91
N ARG A 199 35.21 35.91 6.74
CA ARG A 199 33.99 36.28 7.48
C ARG A 199 32.78 35.43 7.09
N GLY A 200 32.60 35.17 5.79
CA GLY A 200 31.55 34.29 5.29
C GLY A 200 31.78 32.84 5.72
N LYS A 201 33.02 32.34 5.68
CA LYS A 201 33.36 30.99 6.17
C LYS A 201 33.03 30.83 7.65
N ARG A 202 33.33 31.84 8.47
CA ARG A 202 32.97 31.84 9.90
C ARG A 202 31.46 31.82 10.14
N GLN A 203 30.70 32.55 9.33
CA GLN A 203 29.23 32.56 9.43
C GLN A 203 28.65 31.19 9.06
N ARG A 204 29.07 30.61 7.94
CA ARG A 204 28.62 29.28 7.51
C ARG A 204 28.99 28.18 8.52
N ARG A 205 30.18 28.25 9.14
CA ARG A 205 30.54 27.37 10.27
C ARG A 205 29.57 27.49 11.43
N GLY A 206 29.23 28.72 11.83
CA GLY A 206 28.25 28.97 12.89
C GLY A 206 26.86 28.42 12.55
N GLU A 207 26.42 28.55 11.30
CA GLU A 207 25.14 28.01 10.84
C GLU A 207 25.12 26.47 10.83
N ILE A 208 26.22 25.82 10.45
CA ILE A 208 26.37 24.36 10.53
C ILE A 208 26.38 23.90 11.99
N GLU A 209 27.17 24.56 12.84
CA GLU A 209 27.28 24.25 14.27
C GLU A 209 25.93 24.46 14.99
N GLU A 210 25.19 25.52 14.67
CA GLU A 210 23.84 25.78 15.19
C GLU A 210 22.84 24.71 14.73
N ARG A 211 22.92 24.25 13.47
CA ARG A 211 22.06 23.16 12.98
C ARG A 211 22.38 21.82 13.65
N VAL A 212 23.66 21.52 13.88
CA VAL A 212 24.10 20.31 14.59
C VAL A 212 23.67 20.38 16.05
N GLN A 213 23.92 21.49 16.73
CA GLN A 213 23.53 21.68 18.14
C GLN A 213 22.01 21.58 18.30
N LYS A 214 21.23 22.21 17.42
CA LYS A 214 19.77 22.11 17.45
C LYS A 214 19.28 20.67 17.24
N GLN A 215 19.95 19.90 16.39
CA GLN A 215 19.63 18.49 16.16
C GLN A 215 20.02 17.60 17.36
N GLU A 216 21.06 17.97 18.11
CA GLU A 216 21.45 17.31 19.36
C GLU A 216 20.46 17.62 20.48
N ASP A 217 20.08 18.89 20.66
CA ASP A 217 19.14 19.34 21.69
C ASP A 217 17.73 18.74 21.47
N GLU A 218 17.22 18.75 20.22
CA GLU A 218 15.93 18.12 19.87
C GLU A 218 15.91 16.61 20.14
N ALA A 219 17.08 15.98 20.15
CA ALA A 219 17.20 14.57 20.42
C ALA A 219 17.39 14.22 21.90
N GLU A 220 17.94 15.14 22.70
CA GLU A 220 18.05 14.99 24.15
C GLU A 220 16.70 15.25 24.84
N GLU A 221 15.84 16.10 24.24
CA GLU A 221 14.48 16.38 24.73
C GLU A 221 13.48 15.25 24.43
N GLY A 222 13.82 14.33 23.52
CA GLY A 222 13.10 13.07 23.28
C GLY A 222 13.37 12.08 24.41
N GLY A 223 12.81 12.37 25.59
CA GLY A 223 12.98 11.60 26.81
C GLY A 223 12.86 10.10 26.57
N GLU A 224 13.67 9.32 27.28
CA GLU A 224 13.87 7.88 27.20
C GLU A 224 12.59 7.10 26.87
N GLU A 225 12.18 7.08 25.59
CA GLU A 225 11.06 6.27 25.14
C GLU A 225 11.52 4.82 25.30
N GLU A 226 11.03 4.19 26.36
CA GLU A 226 11.38 2.83 26.67
C GLU A 226 10.96 1.97 25.48
N LEU A 227 11.91 1.19 24.96
CA LEU A 227 11.66 0.35 23.81
C LEU A 227 10.61 -0.70 24.16
N THR A 228 9.41 -0.58 23.59
CA THR A 228 8.31 -1.51 23.82
C THR A 228 7.98 -2.33 22.58
N ILE A 229 7.25 -3.43 22.75
CA ILE A 229 6.70 -4.20 21.62
C ILE A 229 5.82 -3.29 20.75
N GLY A 230 5.08 -2.34 21.36
CA GLY A 230 4.31 -1.33 20.64
C GLY A 230 5.14 -0.53 19.64
N CYS A 231 6.30 -0.03 20.07
CA CYS A 231 7.26 0.66 19.21
C CYS A 231 7.71 -0.21 18.03
N MET A 232 8.05 -1.49 18.29
CA MET A 232 8.43 -2.43 17.24
C MET A 232 7.29 -2.67 16.24
N LEU A 233 6.06 -2.81 16.70
CA LEU A 233 4.90 -3.02 15.83
C LEU A 233 4.65 -1.82 14.91
N GLN A 234 4.86 -0.60 15.41
CA GLN A 234 4.81 0.61 14.60
C GLN A 234 5.91 0.63 13.54
N VAL A 235 7.12 0.17 13.86
CA VAL A 235 8.21 0.00 12.88
C VAL A 235 7.81 -0.98 11.78
N LEU A 236 7.15 -2.08 12.14
CA LEU A 236 6.66 -3.10 11.21
C LEU A 236 5.35 -2.72 10.49
N ASN A 237 4.78 -1.55 10.79
CA ASN A 237 3.51 -1.07 10.26
C ASN A 237 2.34 -2.05 10.51
N ILE A 238 2.31 -2.65 11.72
CA ILE A 238 1.25 -3.55 12.16
C ILE A 238 0.35 -2.79 13.14
N PRO A 239 -0.96 -2.63 12.86
CA PRO A 239 -1.87 -1.98 13.78
C PRO A 239 -2.01 -2.79 15.08
N ALA A 240 -1.81 -2.13 16.23
CA ALA A 240 -1.91 -2.75 17.56
C ALA A 240 -3.27 -3.46 17.78
N GLU A 241 -4.37 -2.90 17.25
CA GLU A 241 -5.72 -3.45 17.37
C GLU A 241 -5.88 -4.83 16.70
N VAL A 242 -5.15 -5.09 15.62
CA VAL A 242 -5.29 -6.34 14.83
C VAL A 242 -4.78 -7.54 15.63
N ILE A 243 -3.69 -7.34 16.36
CA ILE A 243 -3.06 -8.39 17.18
C ILE A 243 -3.40 -8.26 18.67
N GLY A 244 -4.13 -7.22 19.06
CA GLY A 244 -4.59 -7.00 20.43
C GLY A 244 -3.53 -6.44 21.38
N TRP A 245 -2.56 -5.66 20.90
CA TRP A 245 -1.62 -4.97 21.81
C TRP A 245 -2.31 -3.77 22.49
N ASP A 246 -2.13 -3.62 23.81
CA ASP A 246 -2.60 -2.46 24.55
C ASP A 246 -1.44 -1.60 25.03
N GLU A 247 -1.31 -0.41 24.43
CA GLU A 247 -0.21 0.52 24.70
C GLU A 247 -0.22 1.05 26.14
N LYS A 248 -1.40 1.12 26.78
CA LYS A 248 -1.52 1.61 28.16
C LYS A 248 -1.04 0.59 29.18
N THR A 249 -1.37 -0.68 28.97
CA THR A 249 -1.01 -1.76 29.91
C THR A 249 0.26 -2.50 29.49
N GLN A 250 0.80 -2.20 28.30
CA GLN A 250 1.99 -2.84 27.73
C GLN A 250 1.85 -4.37 27.68
N ALA A 251 0.65 -4.84 27.33
CA ALA A 251 0.29 -6.26 27.35
C ALA A 251 -0.70 -6.63 26.23
N TRP A 252 -0.84 -7.93 25.99
CA TRP A 252 -1.85 -8.48 25.09
C TRP A 252 -3.25 -8.44 25.70
N LYS A 253 -4.25 -8.06 24.89
CA LYS A 253 -5.68 -8.18 25.16
C LYS A 253 -6.26 -9.52 24.71
#